data_AF-A0A2V8YUS4-F1
#
_entry.id   AF-A0A2V8YUS4-F1
#
_cell.length_a   1.000
_cell.length_b   1.000
_cell.length_c   1.000
_cell.angle_alpha   90.00
_cell.angle_beta   90.00
_cell.angle_gamma   90.00
#
_symmetry.space_group_name_H-M   'P 1'
#
loop_
_entity.id
_entity.type
_entity.pdbx_description
1 polymer ?
#
loop_
_entity_poly.entity_id
_entity_poly.type
_entity_poly.pdbx_seq_one_letter_code
_entity_poly.pdbx_strand_id
1 'polypeptide(L)'
;MAKRVLFAAHEFLRLGEMGVREIPNEAPVLSAMQSAIPQAGLYLFPAFGLGPNPTPEQRNAATLAYMKKYEQSPHGVLVYHPASGTFPFGAALAREGALDFVEAVLAAWLLSWAAAGRGYGARVGFVVVVGILATLTTNVE
;
A
#
# COMPACT_ATOMS: atom_id res chain seq x y z
N MET A 1 10.73 -3.58 -15.60
CA MET A 1 11.84 -3.55 -14.61
C MET A 1 11.34 -3.23 -13.20
N ALA A 2 10.12 -2.71 -13.04
CA ALA A 2 9.38 -2.59 -11.77
C ALA A 2 9.16 -3.95 -11.07
N LYS A 3 8.92 -5.02 -11.82
CA LYS A 3 8.89 -6.41 -11.31
C LYS A 3 10.18 -6.87 -10.62
N ARG A 4 11.33 -6.21 -10.88
CA ARG A 4 12.62 -6.53 -10.24
C ARG A 4 12.87 -5.75 -8.95
N VAL A 5 12.24 -4.59 -8.78
CA VAL A 5 12.35 -3.78 -7.54
C VAL A 5 11.51 -4.42 -6.44
N LEU A 6 10.31 -4.91 -6.78
CA LEU A 6 9.49 -5.73 -5.88
C LEU A 6 10.23 -7.02 -5.48
N PHE A 7 10.90 -7.69 -6.42
CA PHE A 7 11.73 -8.88 -6.17
C PHE A 7 12.92 -8.59 -5.24
N ALA A 8 13.66 -7.50 -5.46
CA ALA A 8 14.82 -7.15 -4.63
C ALA A 8 14.41 -6.81 -3.18
N ALA A 9 13.28 -6.14 -3.00
CA ALA A 9 12.77 -5.80 -1.66
C ALA A 9 12.15 -7.00 -0.92
N HIS A 10 11.45 -7.90 -1.62
CA HIS A 10 10.67 -8.98 -1.00
C HIS A 10 11.43 -10.31 -0.90
N GLU A 11 12.24 -10.69 -1.90
CA GLU A 11 12.99 -11.96 -1.89
C GLU A 11 14.43 -11.81 -1.39
N PHE A 12 15.13 -10.73 -1.77
CA PHE A 12 16.55 -10.57 -1.45
C PHE A 12 16.79 -9.85 -0.13
N LEU A 13 16.03 -8.79 0.15
CA LEU A 13 16.18 -7.96 1.36
C LEU A 13 15.12 -8.27 2.43
N ARG A 14 14.08 -9.04 2.12
CA ARG A 14 12.91 -9.34 2.99
C ARG A 14 12.35 -8.10 3.71
N LEU A 15 12.53 -6.91 3.14
CA LEU A 15 12.07 -5.65 3.72
C LEU A 15 10.54 -5.60 3.79
N GLY A 16 9.85 -6.34 2.91
CA GLY A 16 8.40 -6.49 2.97
C GLY A 16 7.88 -7.32 4.16
N GLU A 17 8.74 -8.12 4.81
CA GLU A 17 8.40 -8.83 6.06
C GLU A 17 8.82 -8.01 7.30
N MET A 18 9.69 -7.00 7.15
CA MET A 18 10.10 -6.14 8.25
C MET A 18 8.95 -5.23 8.69
N GLY A 19 8.26 -5.64 9.76
CA GLY A 19 7.14 -4.89 10.34
C GLY A 19 5.76 -5.43 9.95
N VAL A 20 5.70 -6.40 9.03
CA VAL A 20 4.46 -7.10 8.68
C VAL A 20 4.47 -8.46 9.38
N ARG A 21 3.45 -8.72 10.20
CA ARG A 21 3.25 -10.01 10.86
C ARG A 21 1.84 -10.49 10.55
N GLU A 22 1.71 -11.78 10.29
CA GLU A 22 0.42 -12.44 10.23
C GLU A 22 -0.26 -12.36 11.61
N ILE A 23 -1.58 -12.21 11.61
CA ILE A 23 -2.37 -12.21 12.83
C ILE A 23 -2.37 -13.64 13.39
N PRO A 24 -1.80 -13.88 14.59
CA PRO A 24 -1.91 -15.19 15.21
C PRO A 24 -3.38 -15.49 15.50
N ASN A 25 -3.83 -16.71 15.17
CA ASN A 25 -5.23 -17.10 15.34
C ASN A 25 -6.21 -16.17 14.60
N GLU A 26 -6.02 -16.05 13.29
CA GLU A 26 -6.71 -15.07 12.42
C GLU A 26 -8.23 -15.29 12.30
N ALA A 27 -8.69 -16.54 12.22
CA ALA A 27 -10.11 -16.86 11.95
C ALA A 27 -11.12 -16.13 12.88
N PRO A 28 -10.98 -16.14 14.22
CA PRO A 28 -11.88 -15.39 15.09
C PRO A 28 -11.76 -13.86 14.92
N VAL A 29 -10.57 -13.36 14.57
CA VAL A 29 -10.35 -11.93 14.34
C VAL A 29 -11.09 -11.48 13.07
N LEU A 30 -10.96 -12.22 11.97
CA LEU A 30 -11.67 -11.93 10.72
C LEU A 30 -13.19 -12.00 10.90
N SER A 31 -13.70 -13.00 11.62
CA SER A 31 -15.13 -13.11 11.91
C SER A 31 -15.67 -11.90 12.69
N ALA A 32 -14.95 -11.47 13.73
CA ALA A 32 -15.31 -10.28 14.49
C ALA A 32 -15.25 -9.01 13.64
N MET A 33 -14.22 -8.85 12.80
CA MET A 33 -14.08 -7.71 11.89
C MET A 33 -15.22 -7.66 10.87
N GLN A 34 -15.55 -8.79 10.24
CA GLN A 34 -16.64 -8.87 9.27
C GLN A 34 -17.99 -8.52 9.89
N SER A 35 -18.22 -8.92 11.15
CA SER A 35 -19.46 -8.61 11.86
C SER A 35 -19.52 -7.16 12.36
N ALA A 36 -18.39 -6.55 12.71
CA ALA A 36 -18.35 -5.25 13.38
C ALA A 36 -18.02 -4.07 12.45
N ILE A 37 -17.35 -4.33 11.31
CA ILE A 37 -16.85 -3.31 10.38
C ILE A 37 -17.44 -3.57 8.98
N PRO A 38 -18.58 -2.94 8.63
CA PRO A 38 -19.24 -3.19 7.35
C PRO A 38 -18.64 -2.42 6.16
N GLN A 39 -17.87 -1.36 6.41
CA GLN A 39 -17.44 -0.39 5.41
C GLN A 39 -15.93 -0.41 5.24
N ALA A 40 -15.45 -0.22 4.01
CA ALA A 40 -14.03 -0.02 3.76
C ALA A 40 -13.56 1.33 4.32
N GLY A 41 -12.35 1.40 4.85
CA GLY A 41 -11.80 2.66 5.33
C GLY A 41 -10.59 2.53 6.26
N LEU A 42 -10.13 3.70 6.72
CA LEU A 42 -9.07 3.84 7.71
C LEU A 42 -9.68 3.99 9.10
N TYR A 43 -9.39 3.06 9.99
CA TYR A 43 -9.91 3.02 11.36
C TYR A 43 -8.80 3.25 12.37
N LEU A 44 -9.02 4.18 13.30
CA LEU A 44 -8.16 4.41 14.47
C LEU A 44 -8.79 3.76 15.68
N PHE A 45 -8.01 2.99 16.45
CA PHE A 45 -8.51 2.36 17.67
C PHE A 45 -7.50 2.48 18.83
N PRO A 46 -7.96 2.57 20.08
CA PRO A 46 -9.34 2.91 20.43
C PRO A 46 -9.68 4.33 19.95
N ALA A 47 -10.91 4.56 19.49
CA ALA A 47 -11.40 5.91 19.19
C ALA A 47 -12.11 6.50 20.42
N PHE A 48 -12.31 7.82 20.43
CA PHE A 48 -13.08 8.52 21.47
C PHE A 48 -14.55 8.08 21.56
N GLY A 49 -15.09 7.42 20.52
CA GLY A 49 -16.47 6.92 20.51
C GLY A 49 -17.54 8.02 20.40
N LEU A 50 -17.16 9.23 20.00
CA LEU A 50 -18.05 10.40 19.98
C LEU A 50 -18.76 10.65 18.63
N GLY A 51 -18.59 9.75 17.65
CA GLY A 51 -19.17 9.92 16.31
C GLY A 51 -18.55 11.08 15.51
N PRO A 52 -19.19 11.49 14.39
CA PRO A 52 -18.74 12.62 13.58
C PRO A 52 -19.00 13.96 14.30
N ASN A 53 -18.02 14.87 14.23
CA ASN A 53 -18.09 16.25 14.75
C ASN A 53 -18.43 16.40 16.25
N PRO A 54 -17.65 15.82 17.18
CA PRO A 54 -17.85 16.04 18.60
C PRO A 54 -17.51 17.46 19.04
N THR A 55 -18.32 18.01 19.95
CA THR A 55 -18.03 19.32 20.55
C THR A 55 -16.75 19.25 21.40
N PRO A 56 -16.06 20.39 21.62
CA PRO A 56 -14.85 20.41 22.45
C PRO A 56 -15.08 19.89 23.88
N GLU A 57 -16.24 20.19 24.45
CA GLU A 57 -16.66 19.76 25.79
C GLU A 57 -16.85 18.24 25.87
N GLN A 58 -17.50 17.65 24.86
CA GLN A 58 -17.67 16.19 24.75
C GLN A 58 -16.32 15.49 24.59
N ARG A 59 -15.39 16.09 23.85
CA ARG A 59 -14.01 15.60 23.72
C ARG A 59 -13.29 15.59 25.06
N ASN A 60 -13.33 16.69 25.80
CA ASN A 60 -12.68 16.79 27.11
C ASN A 60 -13.25 15.78 28.13
N ALA A 61 -14.57 15.60 28.14
CA ALA A 61 -15.21 14.61 29.00
C ALA A 61 -14.81 13.17 28.63
N ALA A 62 -14.60 12.88 27.34
CA ALA A 62 -14.19 11.57 26.87
C ALA A 62 -12.69 11.29 27.04
N THR A 63 -11.85 12.30 27.27
CA THR A 63 -10.39 12.13 27.40
C THR A 63 -10.00 11.17 28.51
N LEU A 64 -10.59 11.28 29.70
CA LEU A 64 -10.29 10.39 30.83
C LEU A 64 -10.66 8.93 30.52
N ALA A 65 -11.83 8.71 29.92
CA ALA A 65 -12.27 7.38 29.51
C ALA A 65 -11.40 6.81 28.37
N TYR A 66 -11.00 7.67 27.43
CA TYR A 66 -10.06 7.33 26.36
C TYR A 66 -8.70 6.89 26.92
N MET A 67 -8.12 7.65 27.85
CA MET A 67 -6.82 7.31 28.46
C MET A 67 -6.87 5.95 29.16
N LYS A 68 -7.92 5.71 29.95
CA LYS A 68 -8.11 4.42 30.60
C LYS A 68 -8.27 3.28 29.58
N LYS A 69 -8.99 3.51 28.48
CA LYS A 69 -9.15 2.52 27.41
C LYS A 69 -7.85 2.29 26.65
N TYR A 70 -7.06 3.33 26.42
CA TYR A 70 -5.76 3.27 25.72
C TYR A 70 -4.74 2.43 26.50
N GLU A 71 -4.71 2.54 27.83
CA GLU A 71 -3.85 1.73 28.69
C GLU A 71 -4.26 0.25 28.75
N GLN A 72 -5.54 -0.05 28.57
CA GLN A 72 -6.11 -1.38 28.77
C GLN A 72 -6.39 -2.14 27.46
N SER A 73 -6.26 -1.47 26.30
CA SER A 73 -6.66 -2.02 25.01
C SER A 73 -5.54 -1.93 23.98
N PRO A 74 -5.49 -2.86 23.01
CA PRO A 74 -4.69 -2.67 21.81
C PRO A 74 -5.05 -1.34 21.13
N HIS A 75 -4.03 -0.67 20.58
CA HIS A 75 -4.19 0.56 19.83
C HIS A 75 -3.47 0.46 18.49
N GLY A 76 -3.96 1.20 17.51
CA GLY A 76 -3.37 1.19 16.18
C GLY A 76 -4.26 1.82 15.12
N VAL A 77 -3.79 1.64 13.90
CA VAL A 77 -4.46 2.03 12.67
C VAL A 77 -4.76 0.77 11.88
N LEU A 78 -5.99 0.65 11.41
CA LEU A 78 -6.45 -0.45 10.57
C LEU A 78 -6.91 0.10 9.23
N VAL A 79 -6.25 -0.29 8.16
CA VAL A 79 -6.77 -0.15 6.80
C VAL A 79 -7.64 -1.38 6.52
N TYR A 80 -8.95 -1.20 6.47
CA TYR A 80 -9.89 -2.31 6.32
C TYR A 80 -10.57 -2.29 4.95
N HIS A 81 -10.59 -3.47 4.33
CA HIS A 81 -11.35 -3.75 3.12
C HIS A 81 -12.27 -4.95 3.41
N PRO A 82 -13.60 -4.78 3.35
CA PRO A 82 -14.53 -5.90 3.53
C PRO A 82 -14.38 -6.90 2.39
N ALA A 83 -14.90 -8.10 2.58
CA ALA A 83 -14.91 -9.15 1.57
C ALA A 83 -15.51 -8.63 0.25
N SER A 84 -14.67 -8.49 -0.77
CA SER A 84 -15.02 -7.93 -2.09
C SER A 84 -15.31 -8.99 -3.15
N GLY A 85 -15.36 -10.27 -2.74
CA GLY A 85 -15.58 -11.41 -3.63
C GLY A 85 -14.29 -11.96 -4.23
N THR A 86 -14.41 -12.69 -5.35
CA THR A 86 -13.28 -13.32 -6.02
C THR A 86 -12.31 -12.27 -6.56
N PHE A 87 -11.03 -12.35 -6.16
CA PHE A 87 -9.99 -11.50 -6.72
C PHE A 87 -9.87 -11.73 -8.24
N PRO A 88 -10.07 -10.72 -9.10
CA PRO A 88 -10.06 -10.88 -10.55
C PRO A 88 -8.62 -10.93 -11.08
N PHE A 89 -7.84 -11.92 -10.63
CA PHE A 89 -6.40 -12.06 -10.87
C PHE A 89 -6.04 -11.91 -12.35
N GLY A 90 -6.77 -12.58 -13.24
CA GLY A 90 -6.50 -12.53 -14.68
C GLY A 90 -6.67 -11.13 -15.28
N ALA A 91 -7.71 -10.39 -14.86
CA ALA A 91 -7.95 -9.03 -15.34
C ALA A 91 -6.92 -8.04 -14.76
N ALA A 92 -6.56 -8.19 -13.48
CA ALA A 92 -5.50 -7.41 -12.84
C ALA A 92 -4.16 -7.63 -13.55
N LEU A 93 -3.79 -8.88 -13.80
CA LEU A 93 -2.55 -9.24 -14.49
C LEU A 93 -2.51 -8.73 -15.93
N ALA A 94 -3.62 -8.82 -16.67
CA ALA A 94 -3.70 -8.30 -18.02
C ALA A 94 -3.56 -6.77 -18.05
N ARG A 95 -4.16 -6.07 -17.08
CA ARG A 95 -4.04 -4.61 -16.93
C ARG A 95 -2.61 -4.21 -16.61
N GLU A 96 -1.99 -4.82 -15.62
CA GLU A 96 -0.58 -4.56 -15.26
C GLU A 96 0.35 -4.86 -16.43
N GLY A 97 0.18 -6.01 -17.09
CA GLY A 97 0.99 -6.38 -18.25
C GLY A 97 0.85 -5.41 -19.43
N ALA A 98 -0.36 -4.91 -19.69
CA ALA A 98 -0.60 -3.91 -20.73
C ALA A 98 0.07 -2.57 -20.40
N LEU A 99 -0.03 -2.12 -19.15
CA LEU A 99 0.62 -0.88 -18.71
C LEU A 99 2.15 -1.00 -18.77
N ASP A 100 2.72 -2.09 -18.24
CA ASP A 100 4.15 -2.39 -18.32
C ASP A 100 4.66 -2.42 -19.77
N PHE A 101 3.86 -2.97 -20.69
CA PHE A 101 4.20 -3.00 -22.11
C PHE A 101 4.22 -1.60 -22.72
N VAL A 102 3.19 -0.79 -22.44
CA VAL A 102 3.13 0.60 -22.91
C VAL A 102 4.30 1.42 -22.35
N GLU A 103 4.61 1.29 -21.07
CA GLU A 103 5.77 1.95 -20.45
C GLU A 103 7.09 1.54 -21.10
N ALA A 104 7.28 0.25 -21.39
CA ALA A 104 8.48 -0.23 -22.06
C ALA A 104 8.61 0.33 -23.48
N VAL A 105 7.50 0.41 -24.23
CA VAL A 105 7.48 1.02 -25.57
C VAL A 105 7.80 2.52 -25.49
N LEU A 106 7.22 3.26 -24.53
CA LEU A 106 7.51 4.67 -24.33
C LEU A 106 8.97 4.90 -23.94
N ALA A 107 9.52 4.09 -23.03
CA ALA A 107 10.93 4.17 -22.63
C ALA A 107 11.86 3.88 -23.82
N ALA A 108 11.55 2.87 -24.64
CA ALA A 108 12.30 2.55 -25.85
C ALA A 108 12.21 3.69 -26.89
N TRP A 109 11.03 4.28 -27.06
CA TRP A 109 10.83 5.42 -27.94
C TRP A 109 11.62 6.65 -27.49
N LEU A 110 11.57 7.00 -26.19
CA LEU A 110 12.38 8.09 -25.63
C LEU A 110 13.88 7.83 -25.77
N LEU A 111 14.31 6.59 -25.51
CA LEU A 111 15.70 6.18 -25.69
C LEU A 111 16.15 6.35 -27.15
N SER A 112 15.27 6.08 -28.12
CA SER A 112 15.58 6.20 -29.54
C SER A 112 15.96 7.62 -29.96
N TRP A 113 15.45 8.64 -29.25
CA TRP A 113 15.79 10.04 -29.49
C TRP A 113 16.92 10.53 -28.59
N ALA A 114 16.83 10.27 -27.28
CA ALA A 114 17.73 10.83 -26.28
C ALA A 114 19.15 10.26 -26.32
N ALA A 115 19.31 9.02 -26.82
CA ALA A 115 20.59 8.33 -26.91
C ALA A 115 20.94 7.90 -28.35
N ALA A 116 20.32 8.54 -29.35
CA ALA A 116 20.67 8.33 -30.75
C ALA A 116 22.17 8.54 -30.97
N GLY A 117 22.84 7.56 -31.59
CA GLY A 117 24.30 7.61 -31.82
C GLY A 117 25.19 7.43 -30.57
N ARG A 118 24.63 7.25 -29.36
CA ARG A 118 25.42 7.02 -28.15
C ARG A 118 25.70 5.53 -27.91
N GLY A 119 26.82 5.25 -27.23
CA GLY A 119 27.25 3.90 -26.87
C GLY A 119 26.33 3.19 -25.88
N TYR A 120 26.47 1.87 -25.79
CA TYR A 120 25.61 0.98 -24.99
C TYR A 120 25.43 1.44 -23.53
N GLY A 121 26.52 1.84 -22.87
CA GLY A 121 26.46 2.29 -21.47
C GLY A 121 25.57 3.52 -21.25
N ALA A 122 25.56 4.47 -22.19
CA ALA A 122 24.69 5.64 -22.10
C ALA A 122 23.21 5.28 -22.27
N ARG A 123 22.92 4.28 -23.11
CA ARG A 123 21.56 3.77 -23.32
C ARG A 123 21.03 3.02 -22.09
N VAL A 124 21.87 2.19 -21.48
CA VAL A 124 21.54 1.49 -20.23
C VAL A 124 21.31 2.50 -19.11
N GLY A 125 22.22 3.46 -18.93
CA GLY A 125 22.08 4.52 -17.92
C GLY A 125 20.79 5.32 -18.07
N PHE A 126 20.42 5.67 -19.31
CA PHE A 126 19.16 6.36 -19.60
C PHE A 126 17.94 5.54 -19.15
N VAL A 127 17.84 4.26 -19.54
CA VAL A 127 16.71 3.40 -19.17
C VAL A 127 16.66 3.16 -17.66
N VAL A 128 17.81 3.05 -16.99
CA VAL A 128 17.88 2.94 -15.53
C VAL A 128 17.29 4.18 -14.85
N VAL A 129 17.67 5.38 -15.29
CA VAL A 129 17.12 6.64 -14.73
C VAL A 129 15.62 6.75 -14.97
N VAL A 130 15.14 6.43 -16.18
CA VAL A 130 13.71 6.40 -16.50
C VAL A 130 12.96 5.43 -15.58
N GLY A 131 13.53 4.24 -15.33
CA GLY A 131 12.97 3.26 -14.41
C GLY A 131 12.88 3.78 -12.97
N ILE A 132 13.93 4.43 -12.47
CA ILE A 132 13.94 5.02 -11.11
C ILE A 132 12.84 6.08 -11.00
N LEU A 133 12.76 7.00 -11.97
CA LEU A 133 11.74 8.05 -11.98
C LEU A 133 10.31 7.47 -11.95
N ALA A 134 10.04 6.46 -12.78
CA ALA A 134 8.74 5.78 -12.82
C ALA A 134 8.38 5.14 -11.47
N THR A 135 9.35 4.51 -10.78
CA THR A 135 9.10 3.88 -9.46
C THR A 135 8.88 4.88 -8.33
N LEU A 136 9.53 6.06 -8.37
CA LEU A 136 9.33 7.08 -7.35
C LEU A 136 7.92 7.66 -7.39
N THR A 137 7.31 7.74 -8.58
CA THR A 137 5.93 8.24 -8.72
C THR A 137 4.86 7.22 -8.35
N THR A 138 5.17 5.92 -8.32
CA THR A 138 4.21 4.84 -7.99
C THR A 138 4.28 4.40 -6.52
N ASN A 139 5.40 4.64 -5.82
CA ASN A 139 5.56 4.27 -4.40
C ASN A 139 5.05 5.32 -3.40
N VAL A 140 4.33 6.35 -3.85
CA VAL A 140 3.70 7.34 -2.95
C VAL A 140 2.28 6.94 -2.54
N GLU A 141 1.83 5.74 -2.95
CA GLU A 141 0.58 5.11 -2.51
C GLU A 141 0.74 4.36 -1.18
#